data_AF-A0A853I738-F1
#
_entry.id   AF-A0A853I738-F1
#
_cell.length_a   1.000
_cell.length_b   1.000
_cell.length_c   1.000
_cell.angle_alpha   90.00
_cell.angle_beta   90.00
_cell.angle_gamma   90.00
#
_symmetry.space_group_name_H-M   'P 1'
#
loop_
_entity.id
_entity.type
_entity.pdbx_description
1 polymer ?
#
loop_
_entity_poly.entity_id
_entity_poly.type
_entity_poly.pdbx_seq_one_letter_code
_entity_poly.pdbx_strand_id
1 'polypeptide(L)'
;MNHQSTPNKPLPLKDAVTQEVKKVNLKASELEHLIAMQTAAFDNTTPDQQPSQKKARYLTGISACFAFIMVSLLMVQTLFTTKDLSESIALEVVNYHIKQSPLDVKTESFTGIRQYFTKLDFVPQQSSLINKLTGPTSTMLGGRYCSIQGITAAQLRYQLNGDIITLYEVGYDAKHFGDIPNIDLGESPKTVMSKGLAVSMWVEMGLLMVSVTQP
;
A
#
# COMPACT_ATOMS: atom_id res chain seq x y z
N MET A 1 -77.31 -11.51 -29.18
CA MET A 1 -76.63 -11.71 -30.47
C MET A 1 -75.13 -11.57 -30.19
N ASN A 2 -74.36 -12.65 -29.94
CA ASN A 2 -73.71 -13.59 -30.91
C ASN A 2 -72.89 -12.82 -31.97
N HIS A 3 -71.60 -13.02 -32.25
CA HIS A 3 -70.66 -14.17 -32.24
C HIS A 3 -69.19 -13.69 -32.03
N GLN A 4 -68.34 -14.36 -31.22
CA GLN A 4 -67.25 -15.32 -31.59
C GLN A 4 -66.16 -14.78 -32.55
N SER A 5 -64.90 -14.57 -32.13
CA SER A 5 -63.77 -15.51 -31.91
C SER A 5 -62.91 -15.78 -33.15
N THR A 6 -61.63 -15.41 -33.13
CA THR A 6 -60.51 -16.35 -33.40
C THR A 6 -59.20 -15.88 -32.76
N PRO A 7 -58.34 -16.82 -32.30
CA PRO A 7 -57.17 -16.55 -31.46
C PRO A 7 -55.88 -16.45 -32.27
N ASN A 8 -55.01 -15.48 -31.95
CA ASN A 8 -53.67 -15.42 -32.56
C ASN A 8 -52.74 -16.37 -31.78
N LYS A 9 -52.51 -17.54 -32.36
CA LYS A 9 -51.66 -18.61 -31.83
C LYS A 9 -50.18 -18.19 -31.99
N PRO A 10 -49.37 -18.15 -30.92
CA PRO A 10 -47.95 -17.88 -31.05
C PRO A 10 -47.28 -19.03 -31.81
N LEU A 11 -46.40 -18.69 -32.76
CA LEU A 11 -45.59 -19.65 -33.50
C LEU A 11 -44.84 -20.59 -32.52
N PRO A 12 -44.76 -21.90 -32.81
CA PRO A 12 -44.12 -22.86 -31.92
C PRO A 12 -42.62 -22.58 -31.82
N LEU A 13 -42.08 -22.64 -30.58
CA LEU A 13 -40.66 -22.44 -30.26
C LEU A 13 -39.67 -23.22 -31.16
N LYS A 14 -40.12 -24.33 -31.75
CA LYS A 14 -39.31 -25.19 -32.62
C LYS A 14 -38.89 -24.50 -33.93
N ASP A 15 -39.73 -23.63 -34.48
CA ASP A 15 -39.41 -22.93 -35.74
C ASP A 15 -38.43 -21.78 -35.50
N ALA A 16 -38.52 -21.11 -34.34
CA ALA A 16 -37.56 -20.10 -33.91
C ALA A 16 -36.18 -20.71 -33.60
N VAL A 17 -36.14 -21.89 -32.97
CA VAL A 17 -34.90 -22.63 -32.70
C VAL A 17 -34.25 -23.13 -34.00
N THR A 18 -35.04 -23.59 -34.97
CA THR A 18 -34.53 -24.06 -36.27
C THR A 18 -33.90 -22.92 -37.09
N GLN A 19 -34.42 -21.69 -36.93
CA GLN A 19 -33.89 -20.50 -37.58
C GLN A 19 -32.56 -20.02 -36.95
N GLU A 20 -32.37 -20.18 -35.64
CA GLU A 20 -31.09 -19.92 -34.97
C GLU A 20 -30.04 -21.01 -35.26
N VAL A 21 -30.44 -22.28 -35.33
CA VAL A 21 -29.52 -23.39 -35.68
C VAL A 21 -28.94 -23.22 -37.10
N LYS A 22 -29.68 -22.60 -38.03
CA LYS A 22 -29.17 -22.25 -39.37
C LYS A 22 -28.15 -21.11 -39.37
N LYS A 23 -28.20 -20.18 -38.41
CA LYS A 23 -27.19 -19.11 -38.25
C LYS A 23 -25.91 -19.61 -37.60
N VAL A 24 -26.00 -20.57 -36.68
CA VAL A 24 -24.82 -21.17 -36.03
C VAL A 24 -24.00 -22.02 -37.01
N ASN A 25 -24.63 -22.60 -38.03
CA ASN A 25 -23.95 -23.41 -39.04
C ASN A 25 -23.08 -22.59 -40.04
N LEU A 26 -23.16 -21.25 -40.01
CA LEU A 26 -22.29 -20.36 -40.81
C LEU A 26 -20.92 -20.11 -40.16
N LYS A 27 -20.73 -20.49 -38.88
CA LYS A 27 -19.45 -20.34 -38.17
C LYS A 27 -18.46 -21.47 -38.43
N ALA A 28 -18.91 -22.54 -39.09
CA ALA A 28 -18.04 -23.67 -39.44
C ALA A 28 -16.95 -23.26 -40.44
N SER A 29 -17.26 -22.40 -41.41
CA SER A 29 -16.28 -21.93 -42.40
C SER A 29 -15.27 -20.93 -41.83
N GLU A 30 -15.63 -20.12 -40.83
CA GLU A 30 -14.67 -19.26 -40.09
C GLU A 30 -13.75 -20.11 -39.19
N LEU A 31 -14.30 -21.16 -38.58
CA LEU A 31 -13.51 -22.09 -37.78
C LEU A 31 -12.53 -22.88 -38.66
N GLU A 32 -12.96 -23.36 -39.82
CA GLU A 32 -12.08 -24.01 -40.81
C GLU A 32 -11.00 -23.04 -41.31
N HIS A 33 -11.33 -21.77 -41.53
CA HIS A 33 -10.35 -20.75 -41.94
C HIS A 33 -9.33 -20.44 -40.83
N LEU A 34 -9.75 -20.43 -39.56
CA LEU A 34 -8.84 -20.28 -38.41
C LEU A 34 -7.98 -21.53 -38.20
N ILE A 35 -8.54 -22.74 -38.36
CA ILE A 35 -7.80 -24.00 -38.30
C ILE A 35 -6.80 -24.09 -39.45
N ALA A 36 -7.17 -23.65 -40.66
CA ALA A 36 -6.30 -23.59 -41.82
C ALA A 36 -5.16 -22.56 -41.64
N MET A 37 -5.43 -21.38 -41.07
CA MET A 37 -4.36 -20.43 -40.72
C MET A 37 -3.45 -20.96 -39.61
N GLN A 38 -3.99 -21.69 -38.64
CA GLN A 38 -3.21 -22.29 -37.57
C GLN A 38 -2.34 -23.44 -38.10
N THR A 39 -2.88 -24.33 -38.94
CA THR A 39 -2.09 -25.41 -39.58
C THR A 39 -1.05 -24.88 -40.56
N ALA A 40 -1.35 -23.85 -41.34
CA ALA A 40 -0.35 -23.18 -42.19
C ALA A 40 0.76 -22.49 -41.39
N ALA A 41 0.47 -22.03 -40.17
CA ALA A 41 1.49 -21.48 -39.26
C ALA A 41 2.36 -22.57 -38.60
N PHE A 42 1.84 -23.79 -38.45
CA PHE A 42 2.56 -24.94 -37.90
C PHE A 42 3.36 -25.75 -38.96
N ASP A 43 2.91 -25.78 -40.22
CA ASP A 43 3.56 -26.54 -41.32
C ASP A 43 4.76 -25.84 -41.98
N ASN A 44 5.09 -24.60 -41.58
CA ASN A 44 6.31 -23.92 -42.04
C ASN A 44 7.59 -24.37 -41.31
N THR A 45 7.59 -25.57 -40.73
CA THR A 45 8.74 -26.15 -40.06
C THR A 45 9.28 -27.36 -40.83
N THR A 46 9.68 -27.13 -42.08
CA THR A 46 10.56 -28.07 -42.81
C THR A 46 12.01 -27.61 -42.61
N PRO A 47 12.86 -28.33 -41.85
CA PRO A 47 14.29 -28.11 -41.90
C PRO A 47 14.87 -29.04 -42.95
N ASP A 48 14.89 -28.60 -44.21
CA ASP A 48 15.84 -29.12 -45.19
C ASP A 48 16.88 -28.04 -45.46
N GLN A 49 17.84 -27.85 -44.55
CA GLN A 49 19.12 -27.21 -44.85
C GLN A 49 20.25 -27.73 -43.96
N GLN A 50 21.28 -28.22 -44.64
CA GLN A 50 22.62 -28.59 -44.18
C GLN A 50 23.21 -27.69 -43.08
N PRO A 51 24.13 -28.22 -42.24
CA PRO A 51 24.60 -27.54 -41.05
C PRO A 51 25.58 -26.42 -41.42
N SER A 52 25.09 -25.18 -41.49
CA SER A 52 25.96 -24.01 -41.49
C SER A 52 26.02 -23.43 -40.07
N GLN A 53 27.23 -23.47 -39.51
CA GLN A 53 27.59 -23.08 -38.14
C GLN A 53 27.49 -21.57 -37.89
N LYS A 54 26.33 -20.96 -38.13
CA LYS A 54 26.10 -19.52 -37.92
C LYS A 54 24.79 -19.18 -37.21
N LYS A 55 24.17 -20.13 -36.49
CA LYS A 55 22.93 -19.91 -35.72
C LYS A 55 23.07 -20.03 -34.20
N ALA A 56 24.29 -20.11 -33.66
CA ALA A 56 24.52 -20.17 -32.20
C ALA A 56 24.62 -18.79 -31.52
N ARG A 57 24.42 -17.67 -32.26
CA ARG A 57 24.65 -16.32 -31.74
C ARG A 57 23.38 -15.48 -31.51
N TYR A 58 22.19 -16.00 -31.86
CA TYR A 58 20.91 -15.30 -31.69
C TYR A 58 20.03 -15.88 -30.57
N LEU A 59 20.39 -17.02 -29.98
CA LEU A 59 19.70 -17.59 -28.81
C LEU A 59 20.16 -16.99 -27.48
N THR A 60 21.25 -16.22 -27.46
CA THR A 60 21.72 -15.49 -26.27
C THR A 60 21.12 -14.08 -26.13
N GLY A 61 20.38 -13.59 -27.14
CA GLY A 61 19.83 -12.22 -27.15
C GLY A 61 18.46 -12.07 -26.48
N ILE A 62 17.60 -13.10 -26.53
CA ILE A 62 16.23 -13.02 -25.98
C ILE A 62 16.23 -13.23 -24.44
N SER A 63 17.15 -14.04 -23.92
CA SER A 63 17.25 -14.31 -22.47
C SER A 63 17.68 -13.09 -21.66
N ALA A 64 18.47 -12.17 -22.25
CA ALA A 64 18.93 -10.97 -21.56
C ALA A 64 17.78 -9.98 -21.29
N CYS A 65 16.87 -9.80 -22.25
CA CYS A 65 15.75 -8.85 -22.11
C CYS A 65 14.79 -9.23 -20.98
N PHE A 66 14.47 -10.52 -20.81
CA PHE A 66 13.63 -10.97 -19.71
C PHE A 66 14.32 -10.80 -18.34
N ALA A 67 15.62 -11.07 -18.24
CA ALA A 67 16.37 -10.84 -17.01
C ALA A 67 16.41 -9.36 -16.63
N PHE A 68 16.60 -8.46 -17.61
CA PHE A 68 16.58 -7.01 -17.36
C PHE A 68 15.20 -6.49 -16.94
N ILE A 69 14.12 -6.98 -17.54
CA ILE A 69 12.75 -6.61 -17.14
C ILE A 69 12.42 -7.13 -15.74
N MET A 70 12.85 -8.34 -15.40
CA MET A 70 12.56 -8.94 -14.09
C MET A 70 13.36 -8.24 -12.99
N VAL A 71 14.63 -7.91 -13.23
CA VAL A 71 15.46 -7.14 -12.30
C VAL A 71 14.95 -5.70 -12.16
N SER A 72 14.53 -5.05 -13.25
CA SER A 72 13.98 -3.69 -13.17
C SER A 72 12.64 -3.67 -12.43
N LEU A 73 11.78 -4.67 -12.63
CA LEU A 73 10.51 -4.80 -11.91
C LEU A 73 10.75 -5.04 -10.41
N LEU A 74 11.75 -5.85 -10.05
CA LEU A 74 12.14 -6.07 -8.66
C LEU A 74 12.67 -4.78 -8.01
N MET A 75 13.50 -4.02 -8.72
CA MET A 75 14.06 -2.75 -8.25
C MET A 75 12.98 -1.68 -8.05
N VAL A 76 12.03 -1.60 -8.98
CA VAL A 76 10.85 -0.72 -8.90
C VAL A 76 10.04 -1.06 -7.66
N GLN A 77 9.70 -2.34 -7.42
CA GLN A 77 8.94 -2.73 -6.22
C GLN A 77 9.63 -2.31 -4.91
N THR A 78 10.96 -2.46 -4.81
CA THR A 78 11.68 -2.05 -3.60
C THR A 78 11.65 -0.54 -3.32
N LEU A 79 11.51 0.30 -4.36
CA LEU A 79 11.49 1.75 -4.21
C LEU A 79 10.09 2.32 -3.92
N PHE A 80 9.02 1.66 -4.36
CA PHE A 80 7.65 2.19 -4.19
C PHE A 80 7.00 1.81 -2.85
N THR A 81 7.35 0.66 -2.24
CA THR A 81 6.69 0.20 -1.00
C THR A 81 6.92 1.12 0.22
N THR A 82 8.07 1.80 0.32
CA THR A 82 8.39 2.62 1.50
C THR A 82 7.78 4.02 1.48
N LYS A 83 7.35 4.50 0.30
CA LYS A 83 6.72 5.82 0.16
C LYS A 83 5.28 5.80 0.68
N ASP A 84 4.52 4.77 0.32
CA ASP A 84 3.09 4.69 0.66
C ASP A 84 2.85 4.56 2.17
N LEU A 85 3.69 3.80 2.88
CA LEU A 85 3.45 3.51 4.29
C LEU A 85 3.73 4.70 5.20
N SER A 86 4.84 5.42 4.98
CA SER A 86 5.13 6.65 5.74
C SER A 86 4.07 7.73 5.49
N GLU A 87 3.54 7.83 4.27
CA GLU A 87 2.44 8.75 3.94
C GLU A 87 1.13 8.35 4.65
N SER A 88 0.81 7.05 4.69
CA SER A 88 -0.33 6.51 5.44
C SER A 88 -0.25 6.83 6.94
N ILE A 89 0.89 6.54 7.57
CA ILE A 89 1.16 6.88 8.99
C ILE A 89 1.00 8.37 9.21
N ALA A 90 1.61 9.20 8.35
CA ALA A 90 1.54 10.66 8.47
C ALA A 90 0.10 11.19 8.37
N LEU A 91 -0.73 10.66 7.48
CA LEU A 91 -2.13 11.03 7.36
C LEU A 91 -2.92 10.65 8.62
N GLU A 92 -2.71 9.44 9.16
CA GLU A 92 -3.36 8.96 10.38
C GLU A 92 -3.04 9.85 11.58
N VAL A 93 -1.75 10.06 11.89
CA VAL A 93 -1.32 10.83 13.07
C VAL A 93 -1.71 12.31 12.99
N VAL A 94 -1.75 12.89 11.78
CA VAL A 94 -2.22 14.25 11.56
C VAL A 94 -3.71 14.36 11.81
N ASN A 95 -4.52 13.39 11.38
CA ASN A 95 -5.95 13.38 11.69
C ASN A 95 -6.19 13.30 13.20
N TYR A 96 -5.42 12.48 13.92
CA TYR A 96 -5.50 12.41 15.38
C TYR A 96 -5.02 13.68 16.07
N HIS A 97 -3.98 14.32 15.54
CA HIS A 97 -3.48 15.59 16.03
C HIS A 97 -4.54 16.68 15.89
N ILE A 98 -5.14 16.84 14.70
CA ILE A 98 -6.17 17.86 14.45
C ILE A 98 -7.43 17.62 15.31
N LYS A 99 -7.83 16.35 15.49
CA LYS A 99 -9.02 16.00 16.28
C LYS A 99 -8.90 16.41 17.75
N GLN A 100 -7.68 16.56 18.29
CA GLN A 100 -7.41 17.02 19.65
C GLN A 100 -8.26 16.30 20.73
N SER A 101 -8.43 14.98 20.61
CA SER A 101 -9.20 14.21 21.60
C SER A 101 -8.67 14.41 23.02
N PRO A 102 -9.51 14.34 24.07
CA PRO A 102 -9.09 14.56 25.44
C PRO A 102 -7.93 13.66 25.86
N LEU A 103 -7.08 14.17 26.75
CA LEU A 103 -6.02 13.38 27.38
C LEU A 103 -6.64 12.41 28.39
N ASP A 104 -6.12 11.17 28.44
CA ASP A 104 -6.55 10.20 29.43
C ASP A 104 -5.84 10.41 30.77
N VAL A 105 -4.61 10.93 30.72
CA VAL A 105 -3.84 11.39 31.88
C VAL A 105 -3.32 12.80 31.64
N LYS A 106 -3.50 13.68 32.63
CA LYS A 106 -2.91 15.03 32.64
C LYS A 106 -1.77 15.04 33.65
N THR A 107 -0.56 15.29 33.20
CA THR A 107 0.63 15.34 34.05
C THR A 107 1.74 16.08 33.32
N GLU A 108 2.53 16.82 34.07
CA GLU A 108 3.73 17.50 33.58
C GLU A 108 5.00 16.63 33.75
N SER A 109 4.84 15.44 34.36
CA SER A 109 5.96 14.55 34.68
C SER A 109 5.93 13.29 33.83
N PHE A 110 7.08 12.96 33.26
CA PHE A 110 7.26 11.69 32.54
C PHE A 110 7.12 10.46 33.46
N THR A 111 7.39 10.61 34.76
CA THR A 111 7.11 9.55 35.74
C THR A 111 5.62 9.24 35.81
N GLY A 112 4.76 10.28 35.76
CA GLY A 112 3.31 10.11 35.71
C GLY A 112 2.84 9.40 34.43
N ILE A 113 3.47 9.71 33.29
CA ILE A 113 3.22 9.01 32.02
C ILE A 113 3.54 7.52 32.15
N ARG A 114 4.75 7.16 32.60
CA ARG A 114 5.16 5.76 32.75
C ARG A 114 4.28 4.97 33.72
N GLN A 115 3.81 5.60 34.78
CA GLN A 115 2.90 4.96 35.74
C GLN A 115 1.50 4.73 35.17
N TYR A 116 1.04 5.60 34.27
CA TYR A 116 -0.29 5.50 33.66
C TYR A 116 -0.36 4.43 32.55
N PHE A 117 0.67 4.36 31.70
CA PHE A 117 0.70 3.51 30.52
C PHE A 117 1.11 2.06 30.83
N THR A 118 0.22 1.32 31.50
CA THR A 118 0.46 -0.07 31.94
C THR A 118 -0.03 -1.14 30.95
N LYS A 119 -0.81 -0.75 29.94
CA LYS A 119 -1.40 -1.68 28.95
C LYS A 119 -0.59 -1.82 27.66
N LEU A 120 0.50 -1.06 27.54
CA LEU A 120 1.41 -1.13 26.41
C LEU A 120 2.35 -2.33 26.58
N ASP A 121 2.78 -2.91 25.47
CA ASP A 121 3.84 -3.93 25.40
C ASP A 121 5.24 -3.33 25.49
N PHE A 122 5.34 -2.00 25.58
CA PHE A 122 6.55 -1.23 25.83
C PHE A 122 6.33 -0.20 26.94
N VAL A 123 7.43 0.34 27.47
CA VAL A 123 7.38 1.47 28.42
C VAL A 123 7.67 2.76 27.64
N PRO A 124 6.83 3.81 27.75
CA PRO A 124 7.09 5.08 27.09
C PRO A 124 8.49 5.63 27.42
N GLN A 125 9.14 6.23 26.43
CA GLN A 125 10.51 6.74 26.52
C GLN A 125 10.61 8.23 26.22
N GLN A 126 11.44 8.96 26.97
CA GLN A 126 11.69 10.36 26.64
C GLN A 126 12.53 10.44 25.37
N SER A 127 11.95 10.96 24.30
CA SER A 127 12.70 11.17 23.06
C SER A 127 13.73 12.29 23.21
N SER A 128 14.98 11.97 22.87
CA SER A 128 16.09 12.92 22.77
C SER A 128 15.82 14.02 21.75
N LEU A 129 15.19 13.67 20.63
CA LEU A 129 14.84 14.61 19.57
C LEU A 129 13.77 15.60 20.02
N ILE A 130 12.72 15.10 20.68
CA ILE A 130 11.68 15.97 21.25
C ILE A 130 12.29 16.88 22.31
N ASN A 131 13.10 16.36 23.23
CA ASN A 131 13.76 17.20 24.23
C ASN A 131 14.60 18.33 23.60
N LYS A 132 15.27 18.04 22.47
CA LYS A 132 16.03 19.06 21.71
C LYS A 132 15.11 20.07 21.00
N LEU A 133 14.01 19.61 20.41
CA LEU A 133 13.04 20.45 19.72
C LEU A 133 12.31 21.39 20.68
N THR A 134 11.91 20.86 21.84
CA THR A 134 11.02 21.55 22.76
C THR A 134 11.78 22.35 23.82
N GLY A 135 13.03 21.96 24.11
CA GLY A 135 13.89 22.68 25.05
C GLY A 135 13.31 22.78 26.47
N PRO A 136 13.91 23.64 27.32
CA PRO A 136 13.50 23.79 28.72
C PRO A 136 12.17 24.55 28.89
N THR A 137 11.66 25.21 27.84
CA THR A 137 10.45 26.05 27.90
C THR A 137 9.17 25.27 27.59
N SER A 138 9.29 24.00 27.22
CA SER A 138 8.14 23.17 26.94
C SER A 138 7.52 22.57 28.19
N THR A 139 6.19 22.47 28.18
CA THR A 139 5.43 21.83 29.25
C THR A 139 4.75 20.59 28.72
N MET A 140 4.96 19.45 29.38
CA MET A 140 4.19 18.23 29.08
C MET A 140 2.75 18.43 29.58
N LEU A 141 1.77 18.20 28.72
CA LEU A 141 0.36 18.30 29.09
C LEU A 141 -0.19 16.97 29.61
N GLY A 142 0.38 15.87 29.13
CA GLY A 142 -0.01 14.51 29.48
C GLY A 142 -0.06 13.59 28.27
N GLY A 143 -0.88 12.55 28.35
CA GLY A 143 -0.98 11.56 27.28
C GLY A 143 -2.31 10.80 27.24
N ARG A 144 -2.47 10.00 26.20
CA ARG A 144 -3.60 9.08 26.02
C ARG A 144 -3.19 7.83 25.24
N TYR A 145 -3.97 6.77 25.39
CA TYR A 145 -3.86 5.62 24.51
C TYR A 145 -4.37 5.96 23.11
N CYS A 146 -3.69 5.43 22.11
CA CYS A 146 -4.08 5.55 20.71
C CYS A 146 -3.65 4.28 19.95
N SER A 147 -3.70 4.36 18.63
CA SER A 147 -3.13 3.34 17.76
C SER A 147 -2.42 4.02 16.60
N ILE A 148 -1.41 3.35 16.06
CA ILE A 148 -0.85 3.67 14.74
C ILE A 148 -0.91 2.39 13.92
N GLN A 149 -1.54 2.45 12.75
CA GLN A 149 -1.70 1.30 11.85
C GLN A 149 -2.25 0.05 12.58
N GLY A 150 -3.20 0.26 13.51
CA GLY A 150 -3.85 -0.80 14.30
C GLY A 150 -3.06 -1.33 15.49
N ILE A 151 -1.82 -0.91 15.71
CA ILE A 151 -1.01 -1.30 16.87
C ILE A 151 -1.21 -0.29 18.00
N THR A 152 -1.35 -0.78 19.24
CA THR A 152 -1.57 0.08 20.41
C THR A 152 -0.36 0.98 20.64
N ALA A 153 -0.60 2.27 20.80
CA ALA A 153 0.43 3.30 20.88
C ALA A 153 0.15 4.30 22.01
N ALA A 154 1.19 4.98 22.46
CA ALA A 154 1.06 6.14 23.34
C ALA A 154 0.99 7.42 22.50
N GLN A 155 0.10 8.35 22.85
CA GLN A 155 0.11 9.71 22.35
C GLN A 155 0.45 10.65 23.51
N LEU A 156 1.55 11.38 23.40
CA LEU A 156 1.98 12.40 24.35
C LEU A 156 1.79 13.79 23.75
N ARG A 157 1.40 14.77 24.58
CA ARG A 157 1.28 16.17 24.16
C ARG A 157 2.18 17.07 24.97
N TYR A 158 2.83 17.97 24.25
CA TYR A 158 3.66 19.04 24.78
C TYR A 158 3.11 20.36 24.30
N GLN A 159 3.28 21.40 25.11
CA GLN A 159 3.03 22.78 24.72
C GLN A 159 4.36 23.52 24.63
N LEU A 160 4.58 24.20 23.51
CA LEU A 160 5.74 25.05 23.27
C LEU A 160 5.24 26.37 22.67
N ASN A 161 5.47 27.49 23.36
CA ASN A 161 5.11 28.83 22.88
C ASN A 161 3.64 28.99 22.44
N GLY A 162 2.73 28.22 23.05
CA GLY A 162 1.31 28.19 22.70
C GLY A 162 0.92 27.09 21.71
N ASP A 163 1.88 26.55 20.94
CA ASP A 163 1.66 25.48 19.99
C ASP A 163 1.69 24.11 20.64
N ILE A 164 0.85 23.22 20.11
CA ILE A 164 0.78 21.83 20.53
C ILE A 164 1.71 20.99 19.66
N ILE A 165 2.62 20.28 20.31
CA ILE A 165 3.43 19.24 19.70
C ILE A 165 2.86 17.91 20.19
N THR A 166 2.63 16.98 19.26
CA THR A 166 2.18 15.63 19.61
C THR A 166 3.25 14.63 19.22
N LEU A 167 3.68 13.82 20.19
CA LEU A 167 4.55 12.68 19.97
C LEU A 167 3.70 11.40 20.07
N TYR A 168 3.90 10.49 19.15
CA TYR A 168 3.36 9.14 19.22
C TYR A 168 4.50 8.15 19.37
N GLU A 169 4.30 7.14 20.20
CA GLU A 169 5.27 6.08 20.46
C GLU A 169 4.58 4.73 20.27
N VAL A 170 5.24 3.82 19.56
CA VAL A 170 4.80 2.43 19.36
C VAL A 170 6.01 1.52 19.21
N GLY A 171 5.92 0.25 19.60
CA GLY A 171 6.99 -0.72 19.34
C GLY A 171 7.34 -0.80 17.85
N TYR A 172 8.62 -0.73 17.49
CA TYR A 172 9.03 -0.76 16.09
C TYR A 172 9.19 -2.20 15.57
N ASP A 173 8.49 -2.49 14.49
CA ASP A 173 8.69 -3.67 13.64
C ASP A 173 8.83 -3.22 12.18
N ALA A 174 10.01 -3.42 11.58
CA ALA A 174 10.28 -3.04 10.19
C ALA A 174 9.39 -3.78 9.18
N LYS A 175 8.86 -4.96 9.52
CA LYS A 175 7.91 -5.68 8.65
C LYS A 175 6.54 -4.99 8.60
N HIS A 176 6.17 -4.31 9.68
CA HIS A 176 4.88 -3.64 9.80
C HIS A 176 4.94 -2.15 9.42
N PHE A 177 6.01 -1.45 9.80
CA PHE A 177 6.18 -0.01 9.59
C PHE A 177 7.11 0.36 8.43
N GLY A 178 7.72 -0.63 7.78
CA GLY A 178 8.68 -0.42 6.71
C GLY A 178 10.00 0.14 7.23
N ASP A 179 10.83 0.63 6.31
CA ASP A 179 12.13 1.21 6.63
C ASP A 179 11.98 2.64 7.17
N ILE A 180 12.28 2.82 8.45
CA ILE A 180 12.25 4.11 9.16
C ILE A 180 13.65 4.39 9.74
N PRO A 181 14.20 5.61 9.55
CA PRO A 181 15.54 5.93 10.01
C PRO A 181 15.71 5.78 11.53
N ASN A 182 16.81 5.18 11.97
CA ASN A 182 17.15 4.98 13.37
C ASN A 182 18.18 6.00 13.85
N ILE A 183 17.76 6.89 14.74
CA ILE A 183 18.64 7.96 15.24
C ILE A 183 19.69 7.44 16.23
N ASP A 184 19.49 6.26 16.83
CA ASP A 184 20.51 5.61 17.65
C ASP A 184 21.71 5.16 16.81
N LEU A 185 21.52 5.01 15.49
CA LEU A 185 22.58 4.73 14.51
C LEU A 185 23.16 6.00 13.87
N GLY A 186 22.72 7.19 14.31
CA GLY A 186 23.15 8.47 13.77
C GLY A 186 22.42 8.89 12.48
N GLU A 187 21.35 8.20 12.11
CA GLU A 187 20.53 8.58 10.96
C GLU A 187 19.66 9.80 11.28
N SER A 188 19.20 10.48 10.24
CA SER A 188 18.30 11.64 10.39
C SER A 188 16.83 11.22 10.25
N PRO A 189 15.91 11.82 11.04
CA PRO A 189 14.48 11.54 10.92
C PRO A 189 13.95 11.79 9.52
N LYS A 190 12.98 10.97 9.12
CA LYS A 190 12.23 11.17 7.88
C LYS A 190 11.09 12.14 8.13
N THR A 191 11.13 13.30 7.50
CA THR A 191 10.06 14.31 7.60
C THR A 191 9.22 14.34 6.33
N VAL A 192 7.90 14.32 6.49
CA VAL A 192 6.92 14.47 5.41
C VAL A 192 5.89 15.54 5.78
N MET A 193 5.33 16.22 4.77
CA MET A 193 4.25 17.19 4.98
C MET A 193 2.89 16.52 4.78
N SER A 194 1.96 16.72 5.72
CA SER A 194 0.60 16.19 5.61
C SER A 194 -0.39 17.21 6.17
N LYS A 195 -1.37 17.61 5.35
CA LYS A 195 -2.36 18.68 5.64
C LYS A 195 -1.74 19.98 6.19
N GLY A 196 -0.55 20.34 5.69
CA GLY A 196 0.16 21.55 6.12
C GLY A 196 0.91 21.43 7.46
N LEU A 197 0.95 20.24 8.07
CA LEU A 197 1.73 19.95 9.26
C LEU A 197 2.97 19.13 8.92
N ALA A 198 4.06 19.36 9.65
CA ALA A 198 5.26 18.57 9.53
C ALA A 198 5.13 17.30 10.38
N VAL A 199 5.35 16.14 9.75
CA VAL A 199 5.38 14.85 10.41
C VAL A 199 6.77 14.27 10.30
N SER A 200 7.46 14.15 11.44
CA SER A 200 8.77 13.52 11.52
C SER A 200 8.66 12.13 12.12
N MET A 201 9.31 11.15 11.49
CA MET A 201 9.32 9.74 11.86
C MET A 201 10.74 9.26 12.06
N TRP A 202 10.99 8.56 13.15
CA TRP A 202 12.29 7.94 13.43
C TRP A 202 12.14 6.75 14.37
N VAL A 203 13.16 5.92 14.44
CA VAL A 203 13.30 4.85 15.43
C VAL A 203 14.27 5.33 16.50
N GLU A 204 13.89 5.15 17.76
CA GLU A 204 14.69 5.47 18.94
C GLU A 204 14.36 4.47 20.04
N MET A 205 15.38 3.84 20.63
CA MET A 205 15.24 2.86 21.72
C MET A 205 14.30 1.69 21.39
N GLY A 206 14.25 1.28 20.12
CA GLY A 206 13.36 0.22 19.63
C GLY A 206 11.89 0.63 19.47
N LEU A 207 11.58 1.91 19.59
CA LEU A 207 10.25 2.48 19.37
C LEU A 207 10.21 3.27 18.07
N LEU A 208 9.13 3.14 17.32
CA LEU A 208 8.77 4.09 16.29
C LEU A 208 8.21 5.33 16.98
N MET A 209 8.90 6.44 16.76
CA MET A 209 8.53 7.76 17.21
C MET A 209 7.97 8.54 16.03
N VAL A 210 6.81 9.18 16.22
CA VAL A 210 6.21 10.05 15.22
C VAL A 210 5.80 11.37 15.86
N SER A 211 6.37 12.49 15.41
CA SER A 211 5.99 13.81 15.91
C SER A 211 5.22 14.60 14.87
N VAL A 212 4.19 15.32 15.33
CA VAL A 212 3.45 16.29 14.53
C VAL A 212 3.67 17.68 15.12
N THR A 213 4.18 18.59 14.28
CA THR A 213 4.45 19.99 14.62
C THR A 213 3.87 20.91 13.56
N GLN A 214 3.63 22.17 13.93
CA GLN A 214 3.49 23.23 12.94
C GLN A 214 4.86 23.45 12.25
N PRO A 215 4.88 23.72 10.94
CA PRO A 215 6.11 23.98 10.19
C PRO A 215 6.75 25.33 10.54
#